data_AF-A0AAP5UXL8-F1
#
_entry.id   AF-A0AAP5UXL8-F1
#
_cell.length_a   1.000
_cell.length_b   1.000
_cell.length_c   1.000
_cell.angle_alpha   90.00
_cell.angle_beta   90.00
_cell.angle_gamma   90.00
#
_symmetry.space_group_name_H-M   'P 1'
#
loop_
_entity.id
_entity.type
_entity.pdbx_description
1 polymer ?
#
loop_
_entity_poly.entity_id
_entity_poly.type
_entity_poly.pdbx_seq_one_letter_code
_entity_poly.pdbx_strand_id
1 'polypeptide(L)'
;MKRIAFGALRFDRSSIPRDLTVIGQWPAADDSALSDEGRDLLKRRIRAMTLFLDGHTPLREISRETGVGFNDLYRVFERCITQHEDGRIFGCRALIPYQHTRSYDRRSPVKPSREGVASNASGAFTQLLQRYPDIARWIERKVAERSRKHAELTEVHRHLWRLHGGFLAQCRQAGIQAHEYPFNQKYLGERSLASHARALSNRNFDAAARAAGAQQIRHRWNDDPEVVRKPATRPFEAVEFDGHKIDARLTLRIDDPFGFETLLVLHRIWILLILDVATRAVIGYALALGLRAREKRWTSAGALKILESPACVVSIKL
;
A
#
# COMPACT_ATOMS: atom_id res chain seq x y z
N MET A 1 -13.97 12.79 -29.13
CA MET A 1 -13.70 11.47 -29.73
C MET A 1 -13.31 10.50 -28.62
N LYS A 2 -14.14 9.48 -28.35
CA LYS A 2 -13.86 8.46 -27.32
C LYS A 2 -12.76 7.55 -27.86
N ARG A 3 -11.50 7.77 -27.44
CA ARG A 3 -10.45 6.75 -27.53
C ARG A 3 -10.84 5.65 -26.54
N ILE A 4 -11.49 4.61 -27.04
CA ILE A 4 -11.64 3.38 -26.27
C ILE A 4 -10.39 2.55 -26.58
N ALA A 5 -9.90 1.80 -25.59
CA ALA A 5 -8.55 1.27 -25.42
C ALA A 5 -7.93 0.42 -26.56
N PHE A 6 -8.53 0.34 -27.75
CA PHE A 6 -8.14 -0.49 -28.89
C PHE A 6 -7.82 0.33 -30.16
N GLY A 7 -7.29 1.56 -30.02
CA GLY A 7 -6.86 2.38 -31.16
C GLY A 7 -7.98 3.20 -31.82
N ALA A 8 -7.87 3.42 -33.14
CA ALA A 8 -8.76 4.32 -33.92
C ALA A 8 -10.08 3.67 -34.38
N LEU A 9 -10.36 2.42 -34.00
CA LEU A 9 -11.54 1.69 -34.42
C LEU A 9 -12.76 2.04 -33.56
N ARG A 10 -13.94 1.93 -34.17
CA ARG A 10 -15.23 2.06 -33.48
C ARG A 10 -15.39 0.85 -32.55
N PHE A 11 -15.30 1.08 -31.25
CA PHE A 11 -15.47 0.03 -30.25
C PHE A 11 -16.89 -0.53 -30.24
N ASP A 12 -16.99 -1.85 -30.27
CA ASP A 12 -18.20 -2.61 -29.97
C ASP A 12 -17.90 -3.63 -28.86
N ARG A 13 -18.90 -4.05 -28.09
CA ARG A 13 -18.70 -5.05 -27.03
C ARG A 13 -18.24 -6.40 -27.60
N SER A 14 -18.64 -6.70 -28.83
CA SER A 14 -18.17 -7.87 -29.58
C SER A 14 -16.67 -7.81 -29.92
N SER A 15 -16.05 -6.63 -29.90
CA SER A 15 -14.62 -6.45 -30.19
C SER A 15 -13.73 -6.59 -28.94
N ILE A 16 -14.30 -6.93 -27.78
CA ILE A 16 -13.51 -7.20 -26.56
C ILE A 16 -12.79 -8.54 -26.73
N PRO A 17 -11.45 -8.60 -26.56
CA PRO A 17 -10.71 -9.86 -26.63
C PRO A 17 -11.26 -10.91 -25.65
N ARG A 18 -11.30 -12.18 -26.07
CA ARG A 18 -11.84 -13.29 -25.25
C ARG A 18 -11.14 -13.42 -23.89
N ASP A 19 -9.85 -13.09 -23.83
CA ASP A 19 -9.08 -13.14 -22.58
C ASP A 19 -9.53 -12.06 -21.56
N LEU A 20 -10.26 -11.04 -22.01
CA LEU A 20 -10.79 -9.97 -21.17
C LEU A 20 -12.29 -10.13 -20.87
N THR A 21 -13.00 -11.09 -21.48
CA THR A 21 -14.44 -11.28 -21.23
C THR A 21 -14.73 -12.04 -19.94
N VAL A 22 -13.75 -12.82 -19.44
CA VAL A 22 -13.91 -13.60 -18.21
C VAL A 22 -13.45 -12.80 -16.99
N ILE A 23 -14.41 -12.15 -16.32
CA ILE A 23 -14.13 -11.32 -15.13
C ILE A 23 -13.44 -12.10 -13.99
N GLY A 24 -13.67 -13.40 -13.88
CA GLY A 24 -13.04 -14.26 -12.87
C GLY A 24 -11.52 -14.41 -13.03
N GLN A 25 -10.97 -14.10 -14.21
CA GLN A 25 -9.54 -14.10 -14.47
C GLN A 25 -8.89 -12.74 -14.14
N TRP A 26 -9.70 -11.72 -13.84
CA TRP A 26 -9.18 -10.40 -13.49
C TRP A 26 -8.62 -10.41 -12.06
N PRO A 27 -7.60 -9.58 -11.77
CA PRO A 27 -7.13 -9.39 -10.41
C PRO A 27 -8.28 -8.97 -9.47
N ALA A 28 -8.46 -9.76 -8.40
CA ALA A 28 -9.52 -9.55 -7.42
C ALA A 28 -9.34 -8.22 -6.66
N ALA A 29 -10.46 -7.65 -6.24
CA ALA A 29 -10.49 -6.54 -5.29
C ALA A 29 -10.55 -7.10 -3.87
N ASP A 30 -9.69 -6.59 -2.99
CA ASP A 30 -9.80 -6.82 -1.55
C ASP A 30 -10.91 -5.90 -1.00
N ASP A 31 -11.92 -6.50 -0.37
CA ASP A 31 -13.09 -5.82 0.18
C ASP A 31 -13.13 -5.83 1.72
N SER A 32 -12.08 -6.35 2.36
CA SER A 32 -11.99 -6.48 3.82
C SER A 32 -12.06 -5.14 4.54
N ALA A 33 -11.44 -4.10 3.96
CA ALA A 33 -11.37 -2.75 4.51
C ALA A 33 -12.54 -1.82 4.09
N LEU A 34 -13.51 -2.32 3.31
CA LEU A 34 -14.66 -1.52 2.86
C LEU A 34 -15.76 -1.50 3.93
N SER A 35 -16.52 -0.39 3.99
CA SER A 35 -17.80 -0.36 4.71
C SER A 35 -18.82 -1.25 4.00
N ASP A 36 -19.93 -1.56 4.66
CA ASP A 36 -20.98 -2.41 4.07
C ASP A 36 -21.57 -1.78 2.80
N GLU A 37 -21.78 -0.46 2.81
CA GLU A 37 -22.22 0.28 1.61
C GLU A 37 -21.16 0.23 0.50
N GLY A 38 -19.88 0.26 0.88
CA GLY A 38 -18.75 0.12 -0.03
C GLY A 38 -18.69 -1.26 -0.68
N ARG A 39 -18.92 -2.31 0.10
CA ARG A 39 -19.00 -3.71 -0.38
C ARG A 39 -20.18 -3.90 -1.32
N ASP A 40 -21.35 -3.36 -1.00
CA ASP A 40 -22.53 -3.45 -1.87
C ASP A 40 -22.35 -2.68 -3.17
N LEU A 41 -21.69 -1.52 -3.14
CA LEU A 41 -21.34 -0.79 -4.34
C LEU A 41 -20.33 -1.56 -5.20
N LEU A 42 -19.33 -2.20 -4.60
CA LEU A 42 -18.36 -3.04 -5.30
C LEU A 42 -19.06 -4.23 -5.97
N LYS A 43 -19.91 -4.97 -5.26
CA LYS A 43 -20.69 -6.10 -5.79
C LYS A 43 -21.55 -5.69 -6.99
N ARG A 44 -22.27 -4.57 -6.89
CA ARG A 44 -23.08 -4.03 -8.00
C ARG A 44 -22.23 -3.69 -9.23
N ARG A 45 -21.03 -3.11 -9.02
CA ARG A 45 -20.10 -2.79 -10.11
C ARG A 45 -19.50 -4.03 -10.76
N ILE A 46 -19.15 -5.05 -9.98
CA ILE A 46 -18.69 -6.35 -10.50
C ILE A 46 -19.79 -6.95 -11.36
N ARG A 47 -21.03 -7.03 -10.85
CA ARG A 47 -22.18 -7.52 -11.60
C ARG A 47 -22.43 -6.74 -12.89
N ALA A 48 -22.33 -5.41 -12.84
CA ALA A 48 -22.49 -4.56 -14.02
C ALA A 48 -21.45 -4.88 -15.09
N MET A 49 -20.19 -5.10 -14.70
CA MET A 49 -19.13 -5.47 -15.63
C MET A 49 -19.29 -6.90 -16.15
N THR A 50 -19.74 -7.85 -15.34
CA THR A 50 -20.08 -9.20 -15.80
C THR A 50 -21.11 -9.15 -16.94
N LEU A 51 -22.22 -8.45 -16.73
CA LEU A 51 -23.28 -8.31 -17.75
C LEU A 51 -22.81 -7.47 -18.95
N PHE A 52 -21.92 -6.51 -18.73
CA PHE A 52 -21.36 -5.71 -19.81
C PHE A 52 -20.47 -6.54 -20.74
N LEU A 53 -19.63 -7.41 -20.18
CA LEU A 53 -18.70 -8.29 -20.90
C LEU A 53 -19.41 -9.46 -21.59
N ASP A 54 -20.50 -9.96 -21.00
CA ASP A 54 -21.35 -11.00 -21.58
C ASP A 54 -21.97 -10.57 -22.92
N GLY A 55 -22.16 -9.27 -23.13
CA GLY A 55 -22.55 -8.70 -24.42
C GLY A 55 -24.02 -8.93 -24.80
N HIS A 56 -24.73 -9.87 -24.17
CA HIS A 56 -26.13 -10.20 -24.43
C HIS A 56 -27.10 -9.21 -23.80
N THR A 57 -26.83 -8.71 -22.59
CA THR A 57 -27.72 -7.77 -21.90
C THR A 57 -27.63 -6.35 -22.50
N PRO A 58 -28.76 -5.70 -22.82
CA PRO A 58 -28.78 -4.29 -23.23
C PRO A 58 -28.27 -3.34 -22.12
N LEU A 59 -27.54 -2.29 -22.49
CA LEU A 59 -26.93 -1.37 -21.52
C LEU A 59 -27.92 -0.69 -20.56
N ARG A 60 -29.15 -0.42 -21.03
CA ARG A 60 -30.21 0.16 -20.20
C ARG A 60 -30.70 -0.80 -19.13
N GLU A 61 -30.74 -2.10 -19.44
CA GLU A 61 -31.13 -3.14 -18.51
C GLU A 61 -30.05 -3.38 -17.46
N ILE A 62 -28.77 -3.40 -17.86
CA ILE A 62 -27.64 -3.42 -16.92
C ILE A 62 -27.73 -2.25 -15.93
N SER A 63 -28.05 -1.05 -16.44
CA SER A 63 -28.18 0.14 -15.59
C SER A 63 -29.35 0.05 -14.62
N ARG A 64 -30.48 -0.51 -15.05
CA ARG A 64 -31.66 -0.74 -14.22
C ARG A 64 -31.38 -1.76 -13.11
N GLU A 65 -30.69 -2.85 -13.41
CA GLU A 65 -30.40 -3.92 -12.45
C GLU A 65 -29.33 -3.56 -11.43
N THR A 66 -28.30 -2.84 -11.87
CA THR A 66 -27.10 -2.61 -11.04
C THR A 66 -27.03 -1.21 -10.45
N GLY A 67 -27.86 -0.28 -10.93
CA GLY A 67 -27.81 1.14 -10.57
C GLY A 67 -26.57 1.87 -11.09
N VAL A 68 -25.73 1.22 -11.91
CA VAL A 68 -24.58 1.87 -12.57
C VAL A 68 -25.08 2.57 -13.83
N GLY A 69 -24.80 3.85 -13.99
CA GLY A 69 -25.27 4.62 -15.14
C GLY A 69 -24.77 4.05 -16.47
N PHE A 70 -25.62 4.00 -17.49
CA PHE A 70 -25.26 3.44 -18.81
C PHE A 70 -24.02 4.13 -19.44
N ASN A 71 -23.86 5.45 -19.25
CA ASN A 71 -22.71 6.21 -19.72
C ASN A 71 -21.42 5.84 -18.98
N ASP A 72 -21.53 5.35 -17.75
CA ASP A 72 -20.40 4.99 -16.92
C ASP A 72 -19.86 3.60 -17.24
N LEU A 73 -20.64 2.70 -17.83
CA LEU A 73 -20.20 1.32 -18.11
C LEU A 73 -18.93 1.29 -18.97
N TYR A 74 -18.87 2.08 -20.05
CA TYR A 74 -17.67 2.21 -20.88
C TYR A 74 -16.49 2.80 -20.12
N ARG A 75 -16.74 3.81 -19.28
CA ARG A 75 -15.71 4.48 -18.48
C ARG A 75 -15.15 3.53 -17.42
N VAL A 76 -16.00 2.73 -16.80
CA VAL A 76 -15.60 1.73 -15.80
C VAL A 76 -14.82 0.60 -16.47
N PHE A 77 -15.28 0.10 -17.62
CA PHE A 77 -14.56 -0.90 -18.39
C PHE A 77 -13.15 -0.42 -18.78
N GLU A 78 -13.02 0.81 -19.31
CA GLU A 78 -11.71 1.39 -19.67
C GLU A 78 -10.76 1.44 -18.46
N ARG A 79 -11.29 1.71 -17.26
CA ARG A 79 -10.50 1.71 -16.03
C ARG A 79 -10.04 0.31 -15.64
N CYS A 80 -10.88 -0.71 -15.81
CA CYS A 80 -10.52 -2.09 -15.49
C CYS A 80 -9.39 -2.64 -16.36
N ILE A 81 -9.36 -2.27 -17.64
CA ILE A 81 -8.34 -2.74 -18.60
C ILE A 81 -7.08 -1.86 -18.65
N THR A 82 -7.05 -0.76 -17.89
CA THR A 82 -5.85 0.06 -17.75
C THR A 82 -4.78 -0.76 -17.02
N GLN A 83 -3.52 -0.64 -17.44
CA GLN A 83 -2.40 -1.28 -16.74
C GLN A 83 -2.18 -0.64 -15.36
N HIS A 84 -1.95 -1.49 -14.37
CA HIS A 84 -1.57 -1.14 -13.01
C HIS A 84 -0.04 -1.20 -12.87
N GLU A 85 0.50 -0.59 -11.81
CA GLU A 85 1.95 -0.48 -11.57
C GLU A 85 2.65 -1.84 -11.39
N ASP A 86 1.89 -2.90 -11.07
CA ASP A 86 2.38 -4.29 -10.97
C ASP A 86 2.47 -5.01 -12.33
N GLY A 87 2.22 -4.31 -13.44
CA GLY A 87 2.25 -4.84 -14.81
C GLY A 87 1.00 -5.61 -15.23
N ARG A 88 0.03 -5.84 -14.33
CA ARG A 88 -1.27 -6.46 -14.64
C ARG A 88 -2.30 -5.39 -14.98
N ILE A 89 -3.46 -5.77 -15.53
CA ILE A 89 -4.60 -4.85 -15.60
C ILE A 89 -5.11 -4.53 -14.19
N PHE A 90 -5.74 -3.37 -13.99
CA PHE A 90 -6.42 -3.09 -12.72
C PHE A 90 -7.51 -4.14 -12.39
N GLY A 91 -8.23 -4.64 -13.40
CA GLY A 91 -9.28 -5.65 -13.23
C GLY A 91 -10.37 -5.19 -12.25
N CYS A 92 -10.76 -6.09 -11.34
CA CYS A 92 -11.77 -5.78 -10.34
C CYS A 92 -11.32 -4.71 -9.33
N ARG A 93 -10.00 -4.48 -9.16
CA ARG A 93 -9.47 -3.42 -8.28
C ARG A 93 -9.94 -2.02 -8.70
N ALA A 94 -10.16 -1.78 -10.00
CA ALA A 94 -10.69 -0.50 -10.49
C ALA A 94 -12.16 -0.25 -10.07
N LEU A 95 -12.88 -1.29 -9.65
CA LEU A 95 -14.28 -1.22 -9.26
C LEU A 95 -14.47 -0.76 -7.82
N ILE A 96 -13.40 -0.78 -7.01
CA ILE A 96 -13.40 -0.29 -5.63
C ILE A 96 -13.91 1.17 -5.60
N PRO A 97 -14.86 1.50 -4.71
CA PRO A 97 -15.35 2.87 -4.54
C PRO A 97 -14.21 3.87 -4.31
N TYR A 98 -14.27 5.02 -4.98
CA TYR A 98 -13.27 6.10 -4.87
C TYR A 98 -11.83 5.74 -5.24
N GLN A 99 -11.59 4.53 -5.76
CA GLN A 99 -10.26 4.15 -6.25
C GLN A 99 -9.87 5.04 -7.43
N HIS A 100 -8.66 5.59 -7.38
CA HIS A 100 -8.10 6.34 -8.50
C HIS A 100 -7.27 5.39 -9.38
N THR A 101 -7.61 5.33 -10.68
CA THR A 101 -6.88 4.53 -11.69
C THR A 101 -5.79 5.36 -12.38
N ARG A 102 -5.92 6.69 -12.36
CA ARG A 102 -4.94 7.64 -12.89
C ARG A 102 -4.55 8.62 -11.79
N SER A 103 -3.29 9.02 -11.76
CA SER A 103 -2.83 10.11 -10.91
C SER A 103 -3.58 11.40 -11.27
N TYR A 104 -3.93 12.19 -10.26
CA TYR A 104 -4.63 13.45 -10.47
C TYR A 104 -3.73 14.44 -11.22
N ASP A 105 -4.13 14.83 -12.43
CA ASP A 105 -3.46 15.83 -13.25
C ASP A 105 -4.33 17.10 -13.35
N ARG A 106 -3.86 18.18 -12.71
CA ARG A 106 -4.60 19.44 -12.64
C ARG A 106 -4.26 20.31 -13.84
N ARG A 107 -5.28 20.73 -14.60
CA ARG A 107 -5.11 21.67 -15.72
C ARG A 107 -5.59 23.09 -15.42
N SER A 108 -6.53 23.24 -14.48
CA SER A 108 -7.11 24.54 -14.16
C SER A 108 -6.22 25.38 -13.24
N PRO A 109 -6.18 26.72 -13.41
CA PRO A 109 -5.43 27.60 -12.52
C PRO A 109 -5.91 27.51 -11.08
N VAL A 110 -5.02 27.82 -10.15
CA VAL A 110 -5.30 27.76 -8.71
C VAL A 110 -5.96 29.06 -8.28
N LYS A 111 -7.21 28.98 -7.84
CA LYS A 111 -7.95 30.14 -7.30
C LYS A 111 -7.55 30.39 -5.84
N PRO A 112 -7.57 31.65 -5.38
CA PRO A 112 -7.27 31.98 -3.99
C PRO A 112 -8.28 31.34 -3.03
N SER A 113 -7.82 30.93 -1.85
CA SER A 113 -8.70 30.43 -0.80
C SER A 113 -9.56 31.59 -0.25
N ARG A 114 -10.88 31.42 -0.23
CA ARG A 114 -11.80 32.32 0.50
C ARG A 114 -12.03 31.79 1.91
N GLU A 115 -12.12 32.67 2.89
CA GLU A 115 -12.38 32.28 4.27
C GLU A 115 -13.75 31.58 4.38
N GLY A 116 -13.80 30.43 5.05
CA GLY A 116 -15.02 29.61 5.17
C GLY A 116 -15.36 28.69 3.98
N VAL A 117 -14.62 28.74 2.86
CA VAL A 117 -14.88 27.88 1.69
C VAL A 117 -13.73 26.89 1.49
N ALA A 118 -14.04 25.61 1.31
CA ALA A 118 -13.05 24.59 0.96
C ALA A 118 -12.26 25.04 -0.29
N SER A 119 -10.95 25.21 -0.14
CA SER A 119 -10.09 25.63 -1.25
C SER A 119 -10.07 24.55 -2.33
N ASN A 120 -10.55 24.85 -3.54
CA ASN A 120 -10.43 23.97 -4.71
C ASN A 120 -8.98 23.92 -5.23
N ALA A 121 -8.01 23.66 -4.35
CA ALA A 121 -6.57 23.68 -4.60
C ALA A 121 -5.95 22.26 -4.63
N SER A 122 -6.76 21.20 -4.65
CA SER A 122 -6.28 19.83 -4.82
C SER A 122 -5.38 19.72 -6.05
N GLY A 123 -4.21 19.09 -5.90
CA GLY A 123 -3.17 18.95 -6.93
C GLY A 123 -2.45 20.23 -7.37
N ALA A 124 -2.72 21.39 -6.76
CA ALA A 124 -2.00 22.64 -7.04
C ALA A 124 -0.49 22.51 -6.82
N PHE A 125 -0.08 21.80 -5.76
CA PHE A 125 1.32 21.57 -5.45
C PHE A 125 2.01 20.69 -6.50
N THR A 126 1.38 19.59 -6.92
CA THR A 126 1.91 18.73 -7.99
C THR A 126 2.04 19.50 -9.30
N GLN A 127 1.03 20.30 -9.66
CA GLN A 127 1.05 21.16 -10.85
C GLN A 127 2.20 22.17 -10.80
N LEU A 128 2.45 22.78 -9.63
CA LEU A 128 3.57 23.69 -9.42
C LEU A 128 4.91 22.98 -9.69
N LEU A 129 5.11 21.81 -9.12
CA LEU A 129 6.37 21.06 -9.29
C LEU A 129 6.59 20.57 -10.72
N GLN A 130 5.52 20.24 -11.45
CA GLN A 130 5.59 19.91 -12.88
C GLN A 130 5.96 21.13 -13.72
N ARG A 131 5.41 22.31 -13.39
CA ARG A 131 5.69 23.57 -14.11
C ARG A 131 7.10 24.11 -13.79
N TYR A 132 7.59 23.89 -12.58
CA TYR A 132 8.91 24.32 -12.12
C TYR A 132 9.74 23.12 -11.61
N PRO A 133 10.30 22.29 -12.50
CA PRO A 133 11.08 21.11 -12.13
C PRO A 133 12.30 21.44 -11.25
N ASP A 134 12.85 22.64 -11.37
CA ASP A 134 14.00 23.10 -10.58
C ASP A 134 13.67 23.20 -9.09
N ILE A 135 12.45 23.67 -8.78
CA ILE A 135 11.93 23.72 -7.41
C ILE A 135 11.73 22.29 -6.89
N ALA A 136 11.20 21.38 -7.72
CA ALA A 136 11.04 19.97 -7.35
C ALA A 136 12.38 19.32 -7.01
N ARG A 137 13.39 19.48 -7.87
CA ARG A 137 14.76 18.98 -7.64
C ARG A 137 15.40 19.60 -6.40
N TRP A 138 15.17 20.88 -6.15
CA TRP A 138 15.65 21.54 -4.94
C TRP A 138 15.05 20.92 -3.67
N ILE A 139 13.72 20.65 -3.66
CA ILE A 139 13.04 20.00 -2.54
C ILE A 139 13.59 18.59 -2.34
N GLU A 140 13.71 17.79 -3.41
CA GLU A 140 14.25 16.44 -3.36
C GLU A 140 15.66 16.41 -2.77
N ARG A 141 16.55 17.30 -3.23
CA ARG A 141 17.89 17.43 -2.70
C ARG A 141 17.88 17.78 -1.20
N LYS A 142 17.06 18.75 -0.79
CA LYS A 142 16.99 19.16 0.63
C LYS A 142 16.41 18.08 1.54
N VAL A 143 15.45 17.30 1.04
CA VAL A 143 14.91 16.13 1.75
C VAL A 143 15.96 15.02 1.84
N ALA A 144 16.70 14.75 0.76
CA ALA A 144 17.77 13.76 0.76
C ALA A 144 18.95 14.13 1.66
N GLU A 145 19.35 15.41 1.68
CA GLU A 145 20.35 15.95 2.62
C GLU A 145 19.91 15.74 4.08
N ARG A 146 18.62 15.92 4.39
CA ARG A 146 18.05 15.66 5.72
C ARG A 146 18.12 14.17 6.11
N SER A 147 18.07 13.27 5.15
CA SER A 147 18.20 11.82 5.38
C SER A 147 19.66 11.36 5.54
N ARG A 148 20.66 12.21 5.24
CA ARG A 148 22.08 11.89 5.46
C ARG A 148 22.48 12.30 6.89
N LYS A 149 23.17 11.40 7.60
CA LYS A 149 23.65 11.63 8.97
C LYS A 149 24.44 12.94 9.08
N HIS A 150 24.08 13.78 10.04
CA HIS A 150 25.08 14.41 10.90
C HIS A 150 25.29 13.49 12.11
N ALA A 151 26.51 13.40 12.61
CA ALA A 151 26.89 12.47 13.68
C ALA A 151 26.25 12.79 15.05
N GLU A 152 25.53 13.90 15.16
CA GLU A 152 24.91 14.37 16.39
C GLU A 152 23.38 14.35 16.27
N LEU A 153 22.72 13.86 17.32
CA LEU A 153 21.27 13.81 17.48
C LEU A 153 20.72 15.23 17.59
N THR A 154 20.48 15.91 16.47
CA THR A 154 19.82 17.22 16.46
C THR A 154 18.30 17.08 16.27
N GLU A 155 17.53 17.80 17.07
CA GLU A 155 16.06 17.79 17.10
C GLU A 155 15.38 17.90 15.70
N VAL A 156 14.61 16.86 15.36
CA VAL A 156 13.95 16.68 14.05
C VAL A 156 12.88 17.75 13.73
N HIS A 157 12.33 18.45 14.74
CA HIS A 157 11.21 19.39 14.57
C HIS A 157 11.60 20.77 14.01
N ARG A 158 12.86 21.22 14.13
CA ARG A 158 13.30 22.55 13.63
C ARG A 158 13.54 22.63 12.12
N HIS A 159 13.23 21.59 11.33
CA HIS A 159 13.63 21.51 9.92
C HIS A 159 12.52 21.86 8.91
N LEU A 160 11.23 21.69 9.23
CA LEU A 160 10.16 21.91 8.24
C LEU A 160 9.95 23.39 7.91
N TRP A 161 9.99 24.27 8.92
CA TRP A 161 9.84 25.72 8.70
C TRP A 161 10.99 26.28 7.84
N ARG A 162 12.23 25.78 8.01
CA ARG A 162 13.38 26.16 7.17
C ARG A 162 13.20 25.69 5.73
N LEU A 163 12.71 24.46 5.55
CA LEU A 163 12.40 23.93 4.23
C LEU A 163 11.30 24.75 3.55
N HIS A 164 10.25 25.12 4.30
CA HIS A 164 9.16 25.96 3.81
C HIS A 164 9.64 27.37 3.45
N GLY A 165 10.42 28.02 4.31
CA GLY A 165 11.03 29.32 4.01
C GLY A 165 11.91 29.29 2.76
N GLY A 166 12.76 28.26 2.62
CA GLY A 166 13.57 28.06 1.42
C GLY A 166 12.74 27.77 0.16
N PHE A 167 11.66 26.99 0.29
CA PHE A 167 10.71 26.75 -0.79
C PHE A 167 10.07 28.06 -1.28
N LEU A 168 9.60 28.91 -0.36
CA LEU A 168 9.03 30.22 -0.73
C LEU A 168 10.07 31.13 -1.41
N ALA A 169 11.33 31.09 -0.96
CA ALA A 169 12.41 31.82 -1.61
C ALA A 169 12.68 31.31 -3.04
N GLN A 170 12.70 30.00 -3.25
CA GLN A 170 12.82 29.40 -4.60
C GLN A 170 11.63 29.78 -5.49
N CYS A 171 10.41 29.81 -4.94
CA CYS A 171 9.23 30.27 -5.67
C CYS A 171 9.36 31.74 -6.12
N ARG A 172 9.85 32.63 -5.25
CA ARG A 172 10.12 34.04 -5.62
C ARG A 172 11.20 34.15 -6.69
N GLN A 173 12.28 33.38 -6.55
CA GLN A 173 13.39 33.38 -7.51
C GLN A 173 12.95 32.88 -8.89
N ALA A 174 12.01 31.94 -8.95
CA ALA A 174 11.41 31.46 -10.19
C ALA A 174 10.41 32.44 -10.82
N GLY A 175 10.20 33.62 -10.22
CA GLY A 175 9.30 34.66 -10.74
C GLY A 175 7.82 34.41 -10.48
N ILE A 176 7.47 33.52 -9.54
CA ILE A 176 6.07 33.22 -9.19
C ILE A 176 5.45 34.43 -8.50
N GLN A 177 4.34 34.89 -9.04
CA GLN A 177 3.68 36.12 -8.61
C GLN A 177 2.81 35.91 -7.36
N ALA A 178 2.51 36.98 -6.63
CA ALA A 178 1.71 36.91 -5.39
C ALA A 178 0.29 36.33 -5.58
N HIS A 179 -0.28 36.46 -6.78
CA HIS A 179 -1.60 35.92 -7.12
C HIS A 179 -1.56 34.44 -7.54
N GLU A 180 -0.38 33.86 -7.70
CA GLU A 180 -0.18 32.46 -8.07
C GLU A 180 0.06 31.59 -6.82
N TYR A 181 -0.12 30.27 -6.97
CA TYR A 181 0.23 29.31 -5.93
C TYR A 181 1.76 29.25 -5.78
N PRO A 182 2.33 29.23 -4.55
CA PRO A 182 1.65 29.06 -3.27
C PRO A 182 1.14 30.34 -2.59
N PHE A 183 1.51 31.52 -3.08
CA PHE A 183 1.28 32.81 -2.40
C PHE A 183 -0.20 33.20 -2.26
N ASN A 184 -1.05 32.69 -3.16
CA ASN A 184 -2.48 32.92 -3.12
C ASN A 184 -3.26 32.04 -2.11
N GLN A 185 -2.58 31.24 -1.30
CA GLN A 185 -3.20 30.39 -0.27
C GLN A 185 -2.84 30.84 1.14
N LYS A 186 -3.78 30.74 2.08
CA LYS A 186 -3.62 31.13 3.49
C LYS A 186 -2.35 30.59 4.15
N TYR A 187 -2.01 29.33 3.89
CA TYR A 187 -0.86 28.64 4.48
C TYR A 187 0.33 28.48 3.52
N LEU A 188 0.32 29.19 2.39
CA LEU A 188 1.46 29.24 1.46
C LEU A 188 2.00 27.84 1.07
N GLY A 189 1.09 26.86 0.91
CA GLY A 189 1.44 25.48 0.53
C GLY A 189 2.16 24.65 1.61
N GLU A 190 2.25 25.10 2.86
CA GLU A 190 3.02 24.44 3.92
C GLU A 190 2.63 22.96 4.12
N ARG A 191 1.33 22.68 4.25
CA ARG A 191 0.83 21.30 4.44
C ARG A 191 1.11 20.41 3.22
N SER A 192 1.01 20.96 2.02
CA SER A 192 1.30 20.24 0.77
C SER A 192 2.79 19.90 0.67
N LEU A 193 3.66 20.86 1.02
CA LEU A 193 5.10 20.64 1.10
C LEU A 193 5.44 19.57 2.14
N ALA A 194 4.84 19.62 3.32
CA ALA A 194 5.06 18.64 4.38
C ALA A 194 4.64 17.22 3.95
N SER A 195 3.47 17.09 3.32
CA SER A 195 2.99 15.82 2.78
C SER A 195 3.91 15.28 1.68
N HIS A 196 4.34 16.15 0.75
CA HIS A 196 5.27 15.75 -0.32
C HIS A 196 6.63 15.34 0.22
N ALA A 197 7.19 16.07 1.18
CA ALA A 197 8.45 15.71 1.82
C ALA A 197 8.37 14.36 2.54
N ARG A 198 7.26 14.07 3.23
CA ARG A 198 7.02 12.75 3.83
C ARG A 198 6.95 11.64 2.76
N ALA A 199 6.25 11.89 1.66
CA ALA A 199 6.16 10.95 0.55
C ALA A 199 7.53 10.66 -0.07
N LEU A 200 8.37 11.67 -0.28
CA LEU A 200 9.74 11.51 -0.77
C LEU A 200 10.61 10.69 0.20
N SER A 201 10.52 10.96 1.50
CA SER A 201 11.22 10.15 2.50
C SER A 201 10.80 8.68 2.42
N ASN A 202 9.50 8.41 2.29
CA ASN A 202 8.93 7.05 2.25
C ASN A 202 9.23 6.29 0.95
N ARG A 203 9.32 6.99 -0.20
CA ARG A 203 9.67 6.38 -1.50
C ARG A 203 11.07 5.78 -1.49
N ASN A 204 12.00 6.44 -0.82
CA ASN A 204 13.25 5.82 -0.44
C ASN A 204 12.96 4.97 0.82
N PHE A 205 12.33 3.80 0.68
CA PHE A 205 12.02 2.91 1.80
C PHE A 205 13.25 2.70 2.72
N ASP A 206 14.39 2.57 2.05
CA ASP A 206 15.75 2.57 2.54
C ASP A 206 16.19 3.83 3.35
N ALA A 207 15.73 5.02 2.98
CA ALA A 207 16.02 6.26 3.67
C ALA A 207 14.97 6.60 4.73
N ALA A 208 13.69 6.26 4.55
CA ALA A 208 12.64 6.39 5.56
C ALA A 208 12.86 5.44 6.74
N ALA A 209 13.14 4.15 6.50
CA ALA A 209 13.45 3.21 7.58
C ALA A 209 14.75 3.59 8.30
N ARG A 210 15.78 4.10 7.59
CA ARG A 210 17.01 4.63 8.21
C ARG A 210 16.77 5.94 8.98
N ALA A 211 15.94 6.86 8.47
CA ALA A 211 15.56 8.09 9.15
C ALA A 211 14.67 7.84 10.39
N ALA A 212 13.96 6.72 10.42
CA ALA A 212 13.21 6.22 11.56
C ALA A 212 14.07 5.39 12.55
N GLY A 213 15.38 5.28 12.34
CA GLY A 213 16.32 4.67 13.28
C GLY A 213 16.70 3.20 13.01
N ALA A 214 16.32 2.62 11.87
CA ALA A 214 16.73 1.25 11.53
C ALA A 214 18.25 1.17 11.25
N GLN A 215 18.98 0.42 12.09
CA GLN A 215 20.45 0.25 11.98
C GLN A 215 20.88 -0.77 10.90
N GLN A 216 19.97 -1.60 10.42
CA GLN A 216 20.23 -2.60 9.38
C GLN A 216 19.04 -2.63 8.43
N ILE A 217 19.25 -2.24 7.17
CA ILE A 217 18.28 -2.46 6.09
C ILE A 217 18.86 -3.57 5.23
N ARG A 218 18.15 -4.70 5.18
CA ARG A 218 18.48 -5.81 4.29
C ARG A 218 18.48 -5.31 2.83
N HIS A 219 19.37 -5.91 2.04
CA HIS A 219 19.78 -5.56 0.68
C HIS A 219 18.78 -4.78 -0.19
N ARG A 220 19.35 -3.84 -0.95
CA ARG A 220 18.73 -3.08 -2.04
C ARG A 220 17.86 -4.02 -2.89
N TRP A 221 16.59 -3.66 -3.07
CA TRP A 221 15.69 -4.35 -3.98
C TRP A 221 16.34 -4.41 -5.38
N ASN A 222 16.47 -5.62 -5.93
CA ASN A 222 17.07 -5.84 -7.24
C ASN A 222 15.94 -6.28 -8.18
N ASP A 223 15.64 -5.47 -9.20
CA ASP A 223 14.55 -5.71 -10.18
C ASP A 223 14.95 -6.73 -11.26
N ASP A 224 16.01 -7.50 -11.03
CA ASP A 224 16.47 -8.52 -11.97
C ASP A 224 15.45 -9.69 -11.99
N PRO A 225 14.73 -9.92 -13.10
CA PRO A 225 13.66 -10.91 -13.18
C PRO A 225 14.12 -12.36 -12.94
N GLU A 226 15.44 -12.63 -13.03
CA GLU A 226 16.01 -13.93 -12.61
C GLU A 226 16.16 -14.06 -11.08
N VAL A 227 16.24 -12.94 -10.36
CA VAL A 227 16.44 -12.86 -8.91
C VAL A 227 15.13 -12.61 -8.15
N VAL A 228 14.10 -12.06 -8.82
CA VAL A 228 12.77 -11.91 -8.24
C VAL A 228 12.18 -13.31 -8.00
N ARG A 229 12.02 -13.68 -6.72
CA ARG A 229 11.31 -14.91 -6.34
C ARG A 229 9.94 -14.90 -7.00
N LYS A 230 9.72 -15.82 -7.93
CA LYS A 230 8.41 -16.02 -8.56
C LYS A 230 7.38 -16.28 -7.44
N PRO A 231 6.20 -15.64 -7.46
CA PRO A 231 5.19 -15.87 -6.46
C PRO A 231 4.76 -17.34 -6.49
N ALA A 232 4.60 -17.97 -5.33
CA ALA A 232 4.06 -19.32 -5.25
C ALA A 232 2.61 -19.32 -5.76
N THR A 233 2.29 -20.26 -6.63
CA THR A 233 1.00 -20.37 -7.34
C THR A 233 0.24 -21.64 -7.00
N ARG A 234 0.92 -22.63 -6.40
CA ARG A 234 0.32 -23.91 -6.01
C ARG A 234 0.46 -24.15 -4.51
N PRO A 235 -0.51 -24.83 -3.87
CA PRO A 235 -0.36 -25.25 -2.47
C PRO A 235 0.91 -26.08 -2.27
N PHE A 236 1.61 -25.86 -1.15
CA PHE A 236 2.87 -26.49 -0.76
C PHE A 236 4.09 -26.19 -1.66
N GLU A 237 3.97 -25.26 -2.61
CA GLU A 237 5.08 -24.85 -3.47
C GLU A 237 6.13 -24.03 -2.72
N ALA A 238 5.69 -23.22 -1.75
CA ALA A 238 6.56 -22.50 -0.84
C ALA A 238 5.88 -22.31 0.51
N VAL A 239 6.67 -22.38 1.57
CA VAL A 239 6.20 -22.13 2.94
C VAL A 239 7.02 -21.00 3.58
N GLU A 240 6.33 -20.18 4.37
CA GLU A 240 6.93 -19.12 5.18
C GLU A 240 6.97 -19.55 6.65
N PHE A 241 8.11 -19.34 7.29
CA PHE A 241 8.26 -19.47 8.73
C PHE A 241 8.28 -18.08 9.36
N ASP A 242 7.35 -17.83 10.27
CA ASP A 242 7.28 -16.57 11.01
C ASP A 242 7.17 -16.81 12.51
N GLY A 243 7.69 -15.87 13.30
CA GLY A 243 7.65 -15.92 14.75
C GLY A 243 7.00 -14.66 15.30
N HIS A 244 5.84 -14.82 15.95
CA HIS A 244 5.13 -13.71 16.55
C HIS A 244 5.28 -13.70 18.06
N LYS A 245 5.66 -12.55 18.61
CA LYS A 245 5.78 -12.33 20.05
C LYS A 245 4.43 -11.86 20.58
N ILE A 246 3.89 -12.59 21.56
CA ILE A 246 2.62 -12.28 22.20
C ILE A 246 2.91 -11.79 23.62
N ASP A 247 2.48 -10.57 23.94
CA ASP A 247 2.48 -10.05 25.32
C ASP A 247 1.21 -10.57 26.02
N ALA A 248 1.33 -11.61 26.85
CA ALA A 248 0.23 -12.25 27.57
C ALA A 248 0.67 -12.65 28.99
N ARG A 249 -0.20 -12.45 29.98
CA ARG A 249 0.03 -12.89 31.36
C ARG A 249 -0.53 -14.29 31.54
N LEU A 250 0.34 -15.28 31.71
CA LEU A 250 0.00 -16.70 31.81
C LEU A 250 0.66 -17.28 33.06
N THR A 251 0.03 -18.25 33.70
CA THR A 251 0.62 -19.04 34.78
C THR A 251 0.63 -20.49 34.32
N LEU A 252 1.82 -21.06 34.14
CA LEU A 252 1.99 -22.47 33.82
C LEU A 252 2.14 -23.25 35.11
N ARG A 253 1.31 -24.28 35.30
CA ARG A 253 1.49 -25.28 36.36
C ARG A 253 2.30 -26.43 35.76
N ILE A 254 3.51 -26.62 36.26
CA ILE A 254 4.41 -27.70 35.87
C ILE A 254 4.43 -28.71 37.01
N ASP A 255 3.86 -29.87 36.76
CA ASP A 255 3.90 -31.00 37.68
C ASP A 255 5.23 -31.74 37.47
N ASP A 256 6.03 -31.90 38.52
CA ASP A 256 7.25 -32.68 38.45
C ASP A 256 6.98 -34.20 38.52
N PRO A 257 7.94 -35.07 38.15
CA PRO A 257 7.76 -36.52 38.21
C PRO A 257 7.51 -37.08 39.64
N PHE A 258 7.75 -36.28 40.68
CA PHE A 258 7.52 -36.60 42.08
C PHE A 258 6.20 -36.04 42.63
N GLY A 259 5.40 -35.35 41.79
CA GLY A 259 4.10 -34.80 42.12
C GLY A 259 4.12 -33.41 42.76
N PHE A 260 5.25 -32.70 42.79
CA PHE A 260 5.27 -31.30 43.24
C PHE A 260 4.86 -30.34 42.13
N GLU A 261 4.05 -29.36 42.48
CA GLU A 261 3.59 -28.32 41.56
C GLU A 261 4.54 -27.13 41.58
N THR A 262 5.02 -26.73 40.40
CA THR A 262 5.73 -25.46 40.20
C THR A 262 4.90 -24.52 39.35
N LEU A 263 4.60 -23.33 39.86
CA LEU A 263 3.89 -22.28 39.13
C LEU A 263 4.89 -21.33 38.46
N LEU A 264 4.87 -21.27 37.14
CA LEU A 264 5.69 -20.36 36.34
C LEU A 264 4.82 -19.26 35.72
N VAL A 265 4.99 -18.03 36.20
CA VAL A 265 4.32 -16.87 35.63
C VAL A 265 5.11 -16.34 34.44
N LEU A 266 4.46 -16.26 33.28
CA LEU A 266 4.98 -15.72 32.04
C LEU A 266 4.22 -14.44 31.66
N HIS A 267 4.96 -13.43 31.21
CA HIS A 267 4.37 -12.20 30.68
C HIS A 267 4.41 -12.13 29.15
N ARG A 268 5.12 -13.06 28.52
CA ARG A 268 5.44 -13.06 27.09
C ARG A 268 5.66 -14.50 26.62
N ILE A 269 5.08 -14.82 25.47
CA ILE A 269 5.31 -16.08 24.76
C ILE A 269 5.59 -15.80 23.29
N TRP A 270 6.14 -16.78 22.59
CA TRP A 270 6.26 -16.74 21.14
C TRP A 270 5.38 -17.82 20.53
N ILE A 271 4.70 -17.48 19.44
CA ILE A 271 4.10 -18.46 18.54
C ILE A 271 4.94 -18.50 17.27
N LEU A 272 5.41 -19.69 16.93
CA LEU A 272 6.13 -19.98 15.70
C LEU A 272 5.14 -20.60 14.72
N LEU A 273 5.04 -20.07 13.51
CA LEU A 273 4.05 -20.44 12.50
C LEU A 273 4.76 -20.89 11.23
N ILE A 274 4.22 -21.94 10.60
CA ILE A 274 4.53 -22.32 9.22
C ILE A 274 3.27 -22.09 8.39
N LEU A 275 3.38 -21.25 7.36
CA LEU A 275 2.29 -20.83 6.50
C LEU A 275 2.56 -21.26 5.06
N ASP A 276 1.56 -21.79 4.37
CA ASP A 276 1.61 -21.94 2.92
C ASP A 276 1.55 -20.58 2.23
N VAL A 277 2.46 -20.29 1.30
CA VAL A 277 2.51 -18.97 0.64
C VAL A 277 1.34 -18.75 -0.31
N ALA A 278 0.94 -19.78 -1.07
CA ALA A 278 -0.09 -19.66 -2.10
C ALA A 278 -1.50 -19.53 -1.52
N THR A 279 -1.82 -20.32 -0.49
CA THR A 279 -3.16 -20.40 0.11
C THR A 279 -3.29 -19.64 1.43
N ARG A 280 -2.16 -19.25 2.04
CA ARG A 280 -2.09 -18.66 3.39
C ARG A 280 -2.56 -19.59 4.52
N ALA A 281 -2.75 -20.88 4.25
CA ALA A 281 -3.12 -21.87 5.26
C ALA A 281 -1.99 -22.06 6.30
N VAL A 282 -2.35 -22.16 7.57
CA VAL A 282 -1.41 -22.54 8.64
C VAL A 282 -1.19 -24.05 8.56
N ILE A 283 0.05 -24.45 8.23
CA ILE A 283 0.44 -25.85 8.11
C ILE A 283 0.84 -26.39 9.49
N GLY A 284 1.45 -25.56 10.33
CA GLY A 284 1.87 -25.96 11.67
C GLY A 284 2.19 -24.77 12.55
N TYR A 285 2.14 -24.98 13.86
CA TYR A 285 2.52 -23.98 14.85
C TYR A 285 3.17 -24.61 16.08
N ALA A 286 3.98 -23.83 16.78
CA ALA A 286 4.58 -24.21 18.07
C ALA A 286 4.57 -23.02 19.04
N LEU A 287 4.28 -23.30 20.31
CA LEU A 287 4.36 -22.30 21.38
C LEU A 287 5.69 -22.40 22.12
N ALA A 288 6.43 -21.31 22.13
CA ALA A 288 7.71 -21.19 22.83
C ALA A 288 7.53 -20.39 24.12
N LEU A 289 7.53 -21.11 25.24
CA LEU A 289 7.19 -20.60 26.59
C LEU A 289 8.38 -20.03 27.37
N GLY A 290 9.62 -20.19 26.88
CA GLY A 290 10.82 -19.85 27.67
C GLY A 290 12.05 -19.48 26.86
N LEU A 291 11.93 -19.17 25.57
CA LEU A 291 13.07 -18.75 24.78
C LEU A 291 13.58 -17.39 25.27
N ARG A 292 14.65 -17.41 26.07
CA ARG A 292 15.67 -16.34 26.05
C ARG A 292 16.35 -16.39 24.67
N ALA A 293 15.60 -16.07 23.62
CA ALA A 293 16.16 -15.85 22.30
C ALA A 293 17.10 -14.66 22.45
N ARG A 294 18.41 -14.93 22.61
CA ARG A 294 19.41 -13.91 22.35
C ARG A 294 19.12 -13.41 20.95
N GLU A 295 18.81 -12.13 20.89
CA GLU A 295 18.60 -11.33 19.71
C GLU A 295 19.80 -11.48 18.76
N LYS A 296 19.81 -12.55 17.94
CA LYS A 296 20.71 -12.73 16.78
C LYS A 296 20.36 -14.02 16.01
N ARG A 297 19.76 -13.80 14.84
CA ARG A 297 19.67 -14.70 13.66
C ARG A 297 19.05 -16.08 13.89
N TRP A 298 17.77 -16.18 13.54
CA TRP A 298 17.14 -17.43 13.11
C TRP A 298 17.64 -17.77 11.71
N THR A 299 18.37 -18.87 11.56
CA THR A 299 18.60 -19.52 10.25
C THR A 299 17.52 -20.57 10.03
N SER A 300 17.18 -20.87 8.77
CA SER A 300 16.20 -21.91 8.42
C SER A 300 16.52 -23.27 9.06
N ALA A 301 17.81 -23.61 9.19
CA ALA A 301 18.27 -24.81 9.89
C ALA A 301 18.07 -24.78 11.42
N GLY A 302 18.15 -23.59 12.05
CA GLY A 302 17.92 -23.44 13.49
C GLY A 302 16.45 -23.48 13.88
N ALA A 303 15.56 -23.02 13.00
CA ALA A 303 14.12 -23.10 13.18
C ALA A 303 13.61 -24.55 13.13
N LEU A 304 14.12 -25.37 12.18
CA LEU A 304 13.77 -26.78 12.07
C LEU A 304 14.15 -27.58 13.34
N LYS A 305 15.35 -27.33 13.90
CA LYS A 305 15.82 -27.98 15.13
C LYS A 305 14.96 -27.71 16.36
N ILE A 306 14.23 -26.60 16.41
CA ILE A 306 13.33 -26.28 17.53
C ILE A 306 12.01 -27.03 17.39
N LEU A 307 11.55 -27.24 16.16
CA LEU A 307 10.36 -28.06 15.87
C LEU A 307 10.62 -29.56 16.09
N GLU A 308 11.87 -30.01 15.92
CA GLU A 308 12.29 -31.40 16.14
C GLU A 308 12.71 -31.70 17.59
N SER A 309 12.88 -30.69 18.44
CA SER A 309 13.32 -30.91 19.82
C SER A 309 12.15 -31.42 20.69
N PRO A 310 12.24 -32.63 21.27
CA PRO A 310 11.17 -33.21 22.09
C PRO A 310 10.89 -32.42 23.37
N ALA A 311 11.76 -31.45 23.72
CA ALA A 311 11.59 -30.58 24.88
C ALA A 311 10.59 -29.42 24.68
N CYS A 312 10.03 -29.23 23.48
CA CYS A 312 9.07 -28.15 23.19
C CYS A 312 7.61 -28.59 23.05
N VAL A 313 7.27 -29.84 23.37
CA VAL A 313 5.87 -30.28 23.43
C VAL A 313 5.38 -30.17 24.88
N VAL A 314 5.06 -28.94 25.30
CA VAL A 314 4.21 -28.76 26.48
C VAL A 314 2.76 -28.84 25.97
N SER A 315 2.10 -29.97 26.21
CA SER A 315 0.65 -30.06 26.04
C SER A 315 -0.02 -29.13 27.05
N ILE A 316 -0.41 -27.94 26.59
CA ILE A 316 -1.32 -27.08 27.32
C ILE A 316 -2.71 -27.68 27.14
N LYS A 317 -3.24 -28.34 28.17
CA LYS A 317 -4.69 -28.54 28.28
C LYS A 317 -5.28 -27.17 28.64
N LEU A 318 -6.10 -26.63 27.75
CA LEU A 318 -7.00 -25.52 28.05
C LEU A 318 -8.06 -25.98 29.06
#